data_AF-A0A6G3MJT4-F1
#
_entry.id   AF-A0A6G3MJT4-F1
#
_cell.length_a   1.000
_cell.length_b   1.000
_cell.length_c   1.000
_cell.angle_alpha   90.00
_cell.angle_beta   90.00
_cell.angle_gamma   90.00
#
_symmetry.space_group_name_H-M   'P 1'
#
loop_
_entity.id
_entity.type
_entity.pdbx_description
1 polymer ?
#
loop_
_entity_poly.entity_id
_entity_poly.type
_entity_poly.pdbx_seq_one_letter_code
_entity_poly.pdbx_strand_id
1 'polypeptide(L)'
;MTEEERQAHLTENPKIFTNKLEKGEYKFLQKYYHRGAYYLDVDDNLLKQNFAEPTLEDHFDKSTLPKAMQVKNFGKAGRTKYTHLVDQDTSCFEGAWSKKNELAGIFSSKIGGGMKQVFDRPGTKRKKYN
;
A
#
# COMPACT_ATOMS: atom_id res chain seq x y z
N MET A 1 -5.81 17.74 26.28
CA MET A 1 -4.68 16.89 25.85
C MET A 1 -4.10 17.51 24.60
N THR A 2 -2.90 18.07 24.69
CA THR A 2 -2.14 18.54 23.52
C THR A 2 -1.59 17.34 22.73
N GLU A 3 -1.17 17.56 21.48
CA GLU A 3 -0.62 16.48 20.64
C GLU A 3 0.67 15.90 21.24
N GLU A 4 1.47 16.74 21.90
CA GLU A 4 2.70 16.32 22.60
C GLU A 4 2.39 15.40 23.78
N GLU A 5 1.41 15.76 24.61
CA GLU A 5 0.91 14.92 25.71
C GLU A 5 0.36 13.58 25.21
N ARG A 6 -0.33 13.58 24.05
CA ARG A 6 -0.87 12.37 23.42
C ARG A 6 0.24 11.41 22.99
N GLN A 7 1.32 11.93 22.39
CA GLN A 7 2.44 11.11 21.95
C GLN A 7 3.26 10.58 23.12
N ALA A 8 3.51 11.41 24.15
CA ALA A 8 4.14 10.98 25.39
C ALA A 8 3.35 9.84 26.03
N HIS A 9 2.03 10.00 26.17
CA HIS A 9 1.16 8.95 26.72
C HIS A 9 1.18 7.65 25.91
N LEU A 10 1.18 7.71 24.57
CA LEU A 10 1.26 6.52 23.70
C LEU A 10 2.61 5.82 23.79
N THR A 11 3.68 6.58 24.02
CA THR A 11 5.04 6.05 24.20
C THR A 11 5.18 5.39 25.57
N GLU A 12 4.62 5.99 26.60
CA GLU A 12 4.59 5.47 27.98
C GLU A 12 3.66 4.25 28.12
N ASN A 13 2.56 4.21 27.36
CA ASN A 13 1.56 3.15 27.40
C ASN A 13 1.43 2.44 26.05
N PRO A 14 2.45 1.66 25.64
CA PRO A 14 2.38 0.88 24.41
C PRO A 14 1.28 -0.19 24.52
N LYS A 15 0.57 -0.44 23.41
CA LYS A 15 -0.41 -1.54 23.34
C LYS A 15 0.31 -2.88 23.46
N ILE A 16 0.01 -3.63 24.53
CA ILE A 16 0.55 -4.97 24.75
C ILE A 16 -0.31 -5.97 23.99
N PHE A 17 0.33 -6.81 23.17
CA PHE A 17 -0.31 -7.91 22.45
C PHE A 17 0.26 -9.23 22.99
N THR A 18 -0.58 -10.06 23.61
CA THR A 18 -0.22 -11.34 24.23
C THR A 18 0.39 -12.34 23.24
N ASN A 19 -0.24 -12.49 22.07
CA ASN A 19 0.20 -13.38 20.99
C ASN A 19 0.51 -12.60 19.72
N LYS A 20 1.55 -11.76 19.78
CA LYS A 20 2.01 -11.01 18.60
C LYS A 20 2.49 -12.00 17.52
N LEU A 21 1.90 -11.90 16.34
CA LEU A 21 2.27 -12.73 15.20
C LEU A 21 3.52 -12.17 14.52
N GLU A 22 4.51 -13.01 14.29
CA GLU A 22 5.61 -12.70 13.37
C GLU A 22 5.10 -12.90 11.95
N LYS A 23 4.86 -11.79 11.23
CA LYS A 23 4.38 -11.85 9.85
C LYS A 23 5.57 -12.09 8.93
N GLY A 24 5.75 -13.34 8.51
CA GLY A 24 6.75 -13.70 7.51
C GLY A 24 6.41 -13.19 6.10
N GLU A 25 7.37 -13.34 5.18
CA GLU A 25 7.19 -13.07 3.76
C GLU A 25 6.47 -14.22 3.07
N TYR A 26 5.46 -13.90 2.26
CA TYR A 26 4.70 -14.88 1.50
C TYR A 26 5.27 -15.06 0.10
N LYS A 27 5.30 -16.31 -0.37
CA LYS A 27 5.62 -16.63 -1.76
C LYS A 27 4.48 -16.23 -2.70
N PHE A 28 4.82 -16.09 -3.98
CA PHE A 28 3.84 -15.77 -5.02
C PHE A 28 2.74 -16.84 -5.10
N LEU A 29 1.48 -16.40 -5.05
CA LEU A 29 0.27 -17.24 -5.03
C LEU A 29 0.13 -18.19 -3.83
N GLN A 30 0.91 -18.00 -2.76
CA GLN A 30 0.79 -18.79 -1.53
C GLN A 30 -0.60 -18.64 -0.89
N LYS A 31 -1.11 -19.72 -0.29
CA LYS A 31 -2.38 -19.67 0.44
C LYS A 31 -2.20 -18.96 1.78
N TYR A 32 -3.10 -18.03 2.07
CA TYR A 32 -3.17 -17.40 3.38
C TYR A 32 -3.96 -18.28 4.35
N TYR A 33 -3.38 -18.53 5.52
CA TYR A 33 -4.05 -19.18 6.63
C TYR A 33 -4.33 -18.14 7.73
N HIS A 34 -5.60 -17.98 8.06
CA HIS A 34 -6.00 -17.15 9.18
C HIS A 34 -5.88 -17.98 10.47
N ARG A 35 -5.05 -17.54 11.42
CA ARG A 35 -4.81 -18.25 12.69
C ARG A 35 -6.03 -18.36 13.62
N GLY A 36 -7.10 -17.62 13.31
CA GLY A 36 -8.29 -17.50 14.16
C GLY A 36 -8.31 -16.18 14.94
N ALA A 37 -9.48 -15.84 15.46
CA ALA A 37 -9.69 -14.64 16.29
C ALA A 37 -10.03 -14.98 17.76
N TYR A 38 -10.25 -16.26 18.05
CA TYR A 38 -10.63 -16.76 19.37
C TYR A 38 -9.40 -17.27 20.13
N TYR A 39 -9.48 -17.25 21.47
CA TYR A 39 -8.44 -17.76 22.39
C TYR A 39 -7.07 -17.10 22.27
N LEU A 40 -6.99 -15.89 21.69
CA LEU A 40 -5.74 -15.14 21.55
C LEU A 40 -5.29 -14.46 22.86
N ASP A 41 -6.15 -14.45 23.87
CA ASP A 41 -5.89 -13.98 25.23
C ASP A 41 -5.04 -14.96 26.04
N VAL A 42 -5.14 -16.27 25.76
CA VAL A 42 -4.32 -17.31 26.39
C VAL A 42 -2.92 -17.32 25.77
N ASP A 43 -1.89 -17.21 26.60
CA ASP A 43 -0.51 -17.34 26.14
C ASP A 43 -0.19 -18.83 25.86
N ASP A 44 -0.32 -19.23 24.60
CA ASP A 44 0.00 -20.56 24.11
C ASP A 44 1.04 -20.48 22.99
N ASN A 45 2.09 -21.27 23.12
CA ASN A 45 3.19 -21.33 22.15
C ASN A 45 2.70 -21.76 20.76
N LEU A 46 1.61 -22.51 20.66
CA LEU A 46 1.01 -22.89 19.38
C LEU A 46 0.52 -21.68 18.57
N LEU A 47 -0.07 -20.68 19.23
CA LEU A 47 -0.64 -19.48 18.60
C LEU A 47 0.41 -18.47 18.14
N LYS A 48 1.66 -18.66 18.58
CA LYS A 48 2.83 -17.86 18.20
C LYS A 48 3.60 -18.43 17.00
N GLN A 49 3.22 -19.61 16.51
CA GLN A 49 3.88 -20.21 15.35
C GLN A 49 3.78 -19.35 14.09
N ASN A 50 4.71 -19.57 13.16
CA ASN A 50 4.73 -18.86 11.90
C ASN A 50 3.72 -19.45 10.91
N PHE A 51 2.54 -18.82 10.80
CA PHE A 51 1.50 -19.22 9.84
C PHE A 51 1.76 -18.73 8.41
N ALA A 52 2.87 -18.02 8.16
CA ALA A 52 3.26 -17.56 6.83
C ALA A 52 4.16 -18.56 6.08
N GLU A 53 4.46 -19.72 6.67
CA GLU A 53 5.29 -20.72 6.01
C GLU A 53 4.59 -21.38 4.81
N PRO A 54 5.34 -21.69 3.73
CA PRO A 54 4.78 -22.36 2.57
C PRO A 54 4.34 -23.78 2.94
N THR A 55 3.10 -24.12 2.60
CA THR A 55 2.54 -25.46 2.82
C THR A 55 2.50 -26.24 1.52
N LEU A 56 2.74 -27.55 1.53
CA LEU A 56 2.47 -28.52 0.45
C LEU A 56 2.67 -27.98 -0.99
N GLU A 57 1.61 -27.45 -1.62
CA GLU A 57 1.63 -26.89 -2.99
C GLU A 57 2.43 -25.60 -3.16
N ASP A 58 2.73 -24.89 -2.08
CA ASP A 58 3.41 -23.59 -2.04
C ASP A 58 4.94 -23.72 -1.83
N HIS A 59 5.46 -24.94 -1.69
CA HIS A 59 6.91 -25.15 -1.67
C HIS A 59 7.53 -24.81 -3.03
N PHE A 60 6.82 -25.10 -4.12
CA PHE A 60 7.23 -24.82 -5.49
C PHE A 60 7.11 -23.32 -5.82
N ASP A 61 8.10 -22.78 -6.55
CA ASP A 61 8.08 -21.39 -6.99
C ASP A 61 7.18 -21.18 -8.22
N LYS A 62 5.97 -20.69 -7.94
CA LYS A 62 4.94 -20.41 -8.95
C LYS A 62 5.27 -19.21 -9.84
N SER A 63 6.31 -18.43 -9.55
CA SER A 63 6.74 -17.31 -10.41
C SER A 63 7.32 -17.79 -11.74
N THR A 64 7.89 -19.00 -11.76
CA THR A 64 8.50 -19.62 -12.94
C THR A 64 7.48 -20.17 -13.93
N LEU A 65 6.20 -20.26 -13.53
CA LEU A 65 5.13 -20.78 -14.38
C LEU A 65 4.82 -19.82 -15.54
N PRO A 66 4.32 -20.33 -16.68
CA PRO A 66 3.82 -19.48 -17.75
C PRO A 66 2.74 -18.51 -17.25
N LYS A 67 2.70 -17.28 -17.78
CA LYS A 67 1.79 -16.22 -17.32
C LYS A 67 0.31 -16.65 -17.25
N ALA A 68 -0.14 -17.49 -18.17
CA ALA A 68 -1.51 -18.04 -18.16
C ALA A 68 -1.82 -18.93 -16.94
N MET A 69 -0.79 -19.56 -16.36
CA MET A 69 -0.87 -20.42 -15.17
C MET A 69 -0.56 -19.68 -13.87
N GLN A 70 -0.05 -18.44 -13.93
CA GLN A 70 0.20 -17.56 -12.78
C GLN A 70 -1.10 -16.99 -12.19
N VAL A 71 -2.09 -17.86 -11.99
CA VAL A 71 -3.41 -17.52 -11.46
C VAL A 71 -3.78 -18.52 -10.36
N LYS A 72 -4.52 -18.05 -9.36
CA LYS A 72 -4.98 -18.91 -8.28
C LYS A 72 -6.04 -19.89 -8.79
N ASN A 73 -5.97 -21.17 -8.41
CA ASN A 73 -6.93 -22.22 -8.82
C ASN A 73 -7.04 -22.42 -10.34
N PHE A 74 -5.92 -22.44 -11.07
CA PHE A 74 -5.90 -22.72 -12.51
C PHE A 74 -6.68 -24.01 -12.86
N GLY A 75 -7.51 -23.96 -13.90
CA GLY A 75 -8.34 -25.09 -14.35
C GLY A 75 -9.60 -25.39 -13.52
N LYS A 76 -9.86 -24.69 -12.40
CA LYS A 76 -11.08 -24.89 -11.60
C LYS A 76 -12.22 -23.96 -12.04
N ALA A 77 -13.46 -24.45 -11.98
CA ALA A 77 -14.64 -23.68 -12.39
C ALA A 77 -14.85 -22.39 -11.56
N GLY A 78 -14.45 -22.39 -10.28
CA GLY A 78 -14.53 -21.23 -9.39
C GLY A 78 -13.32 -20.29 -9.42
N ARG A 79 -12.55 -20.28 -10.51
CA ARG A 79 -11.35 -19.45 -10.62
C ARG A 79 -11.70 -17.96 -10.69
N THR A 80 -11.04 -17.14 -9.87
CA THR A 80 -11.13 -15.69 -9.99
C THR A 80 -10.53 -15.23 -11.33
N LYS A 81 -11.20 -14.29 -12.00
CA LYS A 81 -10.73 -13.71 -13.28
C LYS A 81 -9.57 -12.72 -13.07
N TYR A 82 -9.55 -12.05 -11.92
CA TYR A 82 -8.59 -11.00 -11.58
C TYR A 82 -7.50 -11.53 -10.64
N THR A 83 -6.28 -11.04 -10.82
CA THR A 83 -5.07 -11.45 -10.08
C THR A 83 -4.78 -10.49 -8.93
N HIS A 84 -4.21 -9.32 -9.21
CA HIS A 84 -3.86 -8.28 -8.25
C HIS A 84 -4.17 -6.90 -8.83
N LEU A 85 -4.44 -5.91 -7.96
CA LEU A 85 -4.77 -4.54 -8.38
C LEU A 85 -3.72 -3.93 -9.30
N VAL A 86 -2.44 -4.22 -9.05
CA VAL A 86 -1.33 -3.74 -9.88
C VAL A 86 -1.44 -4.22 -11.33
N ASP A 87 -1.92 -5.44 -11.56
CA ASP A 87 -2.10 -6.00 -12.91
C ASP A 87 -3.32 -5.42 -13.63
N GLN A 88 -4.23 -4.78 -12.87
CA GLN A 88 -5.42 -4.10 -13.39
C GLN A 88 -5.26 -2.56 -13.38
N ASP A 89 -4.12 -2.08 -12.90
CA ASP A 89 -3.83 -0.66 -12.82
C ASP A 89 -3.41 -0.17 -14.20
N THR A 90 -4.29 0.59 -14.84
CA THR A 90 -4.03 1.24 -16.13
C THR A 90 -3.39 2.61 -15.96
N SER A 91 -2.99 3.01 -14.74
CA SER A 91 -2.33 4.29 -14.53
C SER A 91 -1.00 4.30 -15.31
N CYS A 92 -0.86 5.30 -16.18
CA CYS A 92 0.30 5.42 -17.04
C CYS A 92 1.42 6.12 -16.25
N PHE A 93 2.25 5.34 -15.56
CA PHE A 93 3.37 5.86 -14.77
C PHE A 93 4.43 6.60 -15.62
N GLU A 94 4.41 6.42 -16.93
CA GLU A 94 5.34 7.06 -17.88
C GLU A 94 4.84 8.43 -18.38
N GLY A 95 3.62 8.84 -18.02
CA GLY A 95 3.08 10.14 -18.40
C GLY A 95 3.92 11.32 -17.89
N ALA A 96 3.98 12.42 -18.65
CA ALA A 96 4.64 13.64 -18.19
C ALA A 96 4.04 14.22 -16.89
N TRP A 97 2.81 13.81 -16.54
CA TRP A 97 2.05 14.22 -15.36
C TRP A 97 2.22 13.29 -14.14
N SER A 98 2.74 12.07 -14.31
CA SER A 98 2.98 11.13 -13.21
C SER A 98 4.37 11.27 -12.59
N LYS A 99 5.32 11.87 -13.33
CA LYS A 99 6.69 12.09 -12.85
C LYS A 99 6.72 13.20 -11.81
N LYS A 100 7.41 12.99 -10.68
CA LYS A 100 7.62 14.03 -9.65
C LYS A 100 8.85 14.89 -9.98
N ASN A 101 8.90 15.44 -11.18
CA ASN A 101 9.98 16.33 -11.62
C ASN A 101 9.44 17.74 -11.90
N GLU A 102 10.33 18.73 -12.00
CA GLU A 102 9.95 20.12 -12.25
C GLU A 102 9.16 20.29 -13.56
N LEU A 103 9.47 19.47 -14.57
CA LEU A 103 8.76 19.45 -15.86
C LEU A 103 7.29 19.08 -15.71
N ALA A 104 6.93 18.19 -14.79
CA ALA A 104 5.54 17.86 -14.49
C ALA A 104 4.79 19.04 -13.88
N GLY A 105 5.44 19.84 -13.01
CA GLY A 105 4.87 21.08 -12.48
C GLY A 105 4.61 22.12 -13.57
N ILE A 106 5.51 22.24 -14.55
CA ILE A 106 5.35 23.13 -15.71
C ILE A 106 4.23 22.63 -16.63
N PHE A 107 4.18 21.32 -16.91
CA PHE A 107 3.10 20.73 -17.70
C PHE A 107 1.74 20.93 -17.03
N SER A 108 1.64 20.67 -15.73
CA SER A 108 0.41 20.82 -14.95
C SER A 108 -0.08 22.27 -14.92
N SER A 109 0.82 23.24 -14.75
CA SER A 109 0.45 24.67 -14.73
C SER A 109 0.12 25.24 -16.11
N LYS A 110 0.74 24.74 -17.19
CA LYS A 110 0.59 25.29 -18.55
C LYS A 110 -0.46 24.59 -19.40
N ILE A 111 -0.56 23.27 -19.27
CA ILE A 111 -1.39 22.38 -20.10
C ILE A 111 -2.54 21.76 -19.29
N GLY A 112 -2.39 21.61 -17.96
CA GLY A 112 -3.45 21.12 -17.08
C GLY A 112 -4.65 22.07 -17.02
N GLY A 113 -5.83 21.56 -17.36
CA GLY A 113 -7.10 22.30 -17.23
C GLY A 113 -7.36 22.69 -15.78
N GLY A 114 -7.62 23.99 -15.53
CA GLY A 114 -7.97 24.50 -14.20
C GLY A 114 -6.80 24.79 -13.24
N MET A 115 -5.56 24.50 -13.64
CA MET A 115 -4.36 24.73 -12.80
C MET A 115 -3.55 25.96 -13.21
N LYS A 116 -4.01 26.71 -14.22
CA LYS A 116 -3.42 27.99 -14.59
C LYS A 116 -3.65 29.00 -13.47
N GLN A 117 -2.59 29.63 -12.99
CA GLN A 117 -2.68 30.75 -12.05
C GLN A 117 -3.29 31.96 -12.78
N VAL A 118 -4.60 32.15 -12.65
CA VAL A 118 -5.34 33.32 -13.19
C VAL A 118 -5.32 34.49 -12.19
N PHE A 119 -4.65 34.31 -11.05
CA PHE A 119 -4.61 35.32 -10.01
C PHE A 119 -3.58 36.43 -10.32
N ASP A 120 -4.06 37.58 -10.76
CA ASP A 120 -3.26 38.81 -10.82
C ASP A 120 -3.02 39.34 -9.40
N ARG A 121 -1.77 39.25 -8.94
CA ARG A 121 -1.37 39.84 -7.67
C ARG A 121 -1.44 41.37 -7.79
N PRO A 122 -2.20 42.08 -6.94
CA PRO A 122 -2.22 43.54 -6.97
C PRO A 122 -0.82 44.07 -6.66
N GLY A 123 -0.11 44.56 -7.68
CA GLY A 123 1.22 45.13 -7.52
C GLY A 123 1.16 46.36 -6.61
N THR A 124 2.06 46.42 -5.63
CA THR A 124 2.25 47.59 -4.76
C THR A 124 2.73 48.78 -5.60
N LYS A 125 1.79 49.56 -6.15
CA LYS A 125 2.10 50.82 -6.83
C LYS A 125 2.70 51.78 -5.81
N ARG A 126 4.01 51.99 -5.85
CA ARG A 126 4.67 53.08 -5.10
C ARG A 126 4.14 54.39 -5.67
N LYS A 127 3.29 55.07 -4.89
CA LYS A 127 2.79 56.41 -5.19
C LYS A 127 3.99 57.36 -5.20
N LYS A 128 4.43 57.81 -6.39
CA LYS A 128 5.37 58.93 -6.47
C LYS A 128 4.59 60.19 -6.14
N TYR A 129 4.96 60.87 -5.07
CA TYR A 129 4.52 62.22 -4.78
C TYR A 129 5.41 63.17 -5.60
N ASN A 130 4.79 64.10 -6.34
CA ASN A 130 5.47 65.18 -7.06
C ASN A 130 6.01 66.21 -6.08
#